data_AF-A0A0M9FPM7-F1
#
_entry.id   AF-A0A0M9FPM7-F1
#
_cell.length_a   1.000
_cell.length_b   1.000
_cell.length_c   1.000
_cell.angle_alpha   90.00
_cell.angle_beta   90.00
_cell.angle_gamma   90.00
#
_symmetry.space_group_name_H-M   'P 1'
#
loop_
_entity.id
_entity.type
_entity.pdbx_description
1 polymer ?
#
loop_
_entity_poly.entity_id
_entity_poly.type
_entity_poly.pdbx_seq_one_letter_code
_entity_poly.pdbx_strand_id
1 'polypeptide(L)'
;MLQRTGGLHRYRTAWRELLHPLPTWARKAQWLKRDTVEMNEAVLREPYYRIKGYSQPAAYTAPRVSDSAVQEPSTRQSSAFGVQEQLHRPRQALSPARLQELRSQLQFTAAAGPMLRNSAAPGPAFSDEYGNRLRPRYPESWDSVPPHQPSRTEG
;
A
#
# COMPACT_ATOMS: atom_id res chain seq x y z
N MET A 1 -18.97 51.73 -35.76
CA MET A 1 -18.81 51.58 -34.30
C MET A 1 -18.30 50.17 -33.99
N LEU A 2 -17.52 50.00 -32.91
CA LEU A 2 -16.98 48.75 -32.32
C LEU A 2 -15.55 48.31 -32.72
N GLN A 3 -14.53 49.09 -32.36
CA GLN A 3 -13.17 48.58 -32.10
C GLN A 3 -12.47 49.41 -31.00
N ARG A 4 -12.92 49.31 -29.74
CA ARG A 4 -12.25 49.96 -28.59
C ARG A 4 -12.13 49.08 -27.33
N THR A 5 -12.53 47.80 -27.38
CA THR A 5 -12.52 46.90 -26.22
C THR A 5 -11.11 46.35 -25.91
N GLY A 6 -10.25 46.20 -26.92
CA GLY A 6 -8.90 45.64 -26.73
C GLY A 6 -7.99 46.45 -25.80
N GLY A 7 -8.12 47.79 -25.77
CA GLY A 7 -7.31 48.66 -24.92
C GLY A 7 -7.70 48.57 -23.44
N LEU A 8 -9.00 48.62 -23.13
CA LEU A 8 -9.51 48.57 -21.75
C LEU A 8 -9.19 47.23 -21.07
N HIS A 9 -9.25 46.12 -21.81
CA HIS A 9 -8.83 44.82 -21.28
C HIS A 9 -7.34 44.81 -20.94
N ARG A 10 -6.47 45.38 -21.79
CA ARG A 10 -5.02 45.46 -21.51
C ARG A 10 -4.71 46.27 -20.26
N TYR A 11 -5.35 47.43 -20.06
CA TYR A 11 -5.18 48.22 -18.85
C TYR A 11 -5.61 47.43 -17.61
N ARG A 12 -6.77 46.78 -17.64
CA ARG A 12 -7.26 45.98 -16.50
C ARG A 12 -6.33 44.81 -16.18
N THR A 13 -5.76 44.13 -17.19
CA THR A 13 -4.80 43.04 -16.96
C THR A 13 -3.51 43.56 -16.33
N ALA A 14 -2.95 44.67 -16.82
CA ALA A 14 -1.77 45.29 -16.23
C ALA A 14 -1.99 45.70 -14.77
N TRP A 15 -3.16 46.26 -14.45
CA TRP A 15 -3.56 46.54 -13.06
C TRP A 15 -3.61 45.28 -12.19
N ARG A 16 -4.10 44.14 -12.71
CA ARG A 16 -4.09 42.86 -11.97
C ARG A 16 -2.67 42.33 -11.75
N GLU A 17 -1.77 42.53 -12.69
CA GLU A 17 -0.37 42.11 -12.55
C GLU A 17 0.40 42.91 -11.49
N LEU A 18 0.02 44.16 -11.24
CA LEU A 18 0.58 44.96 -10.14
C LEU A 18 0.02 44.56 -8.77
N LEU A 19 -1.14 43.91 -8.73
CA LEU A 19 -1.90 43.62 -7.50
C LEU A 19 -1.88 42.12 -7.15
N HIS A 20 -0.68 41.52 -7.06
CA HIS A 20 -0.53 40.15 -6.55
C HIS A 20 -0.37 40.14 -5.02
N PRO A 21 -1.23 39.42 -4.27
CA PRO A 21 -1.17 39.41 -2.80
C PRO A 21 0.00 38.59 -2.23
N LEU A 22 0.60 37.72 -3.06
CA LEU A 22 1.67 36.81 -2.66
C LEU A 22 2.84 36.87 -3.65
N PRO A 23 4.08 36.68 -3.17
CA PRO A 23 5.23 36.54 -4.04
C PRO A 23 5.11 35.30 -4.93
N THR A 24 5.86 35.27 -6.04
CA THR A 24 5.79 34.21 -7.05
C THR A 24 6.04 32.81 -6.49
N TRP A 25 7.03 32.65 -5.60
CA TRP A 25 7.33 31.36 -4.96
C TRP A 25 6.19 30.88 -4.05
N ALA A 26 5.53 31.79 -3.32
CA ALA A 26 4.40 31.44 -2.47
C ALA A 26 3.17 31.04 -3.30
N ARG A 27 2.94 31.69 -4.45
CA ARG A 27 1.90 31.26 -5.41
C ARG A 27 2.19 29.87 -5.98
N LYS A 28 3.45 29.59 -6.34
CA LYS A 28 3.87 28.24 -6.78
C LYS A 28 3.62 27.20 -5.69
N ALA A 29 3.92 27.50 -4.43
CA ALA A 29 3.62 26.62 -3.31
C ALA A 29 2.11 26.39 -3.12
N GLN A 30 1.27 27.42 -3.30
CA GLN A 30 -0.19 27.26 -3.28
C GLN A 30 -0.69 26.40 -4.44
N TRP A 31 -0.06 26.49 -5.62
CA TRP A 31 -0.39 25.61 -6.74
C TRP A 31 -0.01 24.16 -6.44
N LEU A 32 1.20 23.90 -5.90
CA LEU A 32 1.57 22.55 -5.46
C LEU A 32 0.60 22.01 -4.41
N LYS A 33 0.18 22.85 -3.44
CA LYS A 33 -0.85 22.47 -2.47
C LYS A 33 -2.16 22.10 -3.17
N ARG A 34 -2.64 22.91 -4.12
CA ARG A 34 -3.84 22.59 -4.91
C ARG A 34 -3.66 21.25 -5.63
N ASP A 35 -2.53 21.04 -6.29
CA ASP A 35 -2.27 19.80 -7.03
C ASP A 35 -2.27 18.58 -6.08
N THR A 36 -1.71 18.70 -4.86
CA THR A 36 -1.81 17.63 -3.84
C THR A 36 -3.24 17.38 -3.36
N VAL A 37 -4.08 18.41 -3.26
CA VAL A 37 -5.50 18.26 -2.91
C VAL A 37 -6.23 17.54 -4.04
N GLU A 38 -5.97 17.90 -5.29
CA GLU A 38 -6.55 17.25 -6.46
C GLU A 38 -6.13 15.76 -6.55
N MET A 39 -4.87 15.44 -6.23
CA MET A 39 -4.40 14.05 -6.12
C MET A 39 -5.14 13.29 -5.01
N ASN A 40 -5.29 13.88 -3.82
CA ASN A 40 -6.02 13.27 -2.72
C ASN A 40 -7.50 13.03 -3.06
N GLU A 41 -8.15 14.00 -3.71
CA GLU A 41 -9.52 13.85 -4.19
C GLU A 41 -9.64 12.76 -5.25
N ALA A 42 -8.66 12.64 -6.16
CA ALA A 42 -8.64 11.57 -7.14
C ALA A 42 -8.54 10.18 -6.49
N VAL A 43 -7.71 10.02 -5.45
CA VAL A 43 -7.62 8.78 -4.65
C VAL A 43 -8.96 8.46 -3.99
N LEU A 44 -9.62 9.46 -3.40
CA LEU A 44 -10.90 9.28 -2.71
C LEU A 44 -12.07 9.00 -3.65
N ARG A 45 -11.98 9.40 -4.92
CA ARG A 45 -12.95 9.06 -5.96
C ARG A 45 -12.84 7.61 -6.43
N GLU A 46 -11.78 6.88 -6.05
CA GLU A 46 -11.65 5.48 -6.43
C GLU A 46 -12.74 4.60 -5.77
N PRO A 47 -13.20 3.54 -6.47
CA PRO A 47 -14.20 2.65 -5.92
C PRO A 47 -13.67 1.85 -4.72
N TYR A 48 -14.54 1.57 -3.75
CA TYR A 48 -14.21 0.80 -2.54
C TYR A 48 -13.63 -0.59 -2.81
N TYR A 49 -14.08 -1.28 -3.87
CA TYR A 49 -13.59 -2.61 -4.24
C TYR A 49 -13.52 -2.78 -5.76
N ARG A 50 -12.77 -3.80 -6.19
CA ARG A 50 -12.66 -4.21 -7.59
C ARG A 50 -12.76 -5.72 -7.70
N ILE A 51 -13.58 -6.20 -8.62
CA ILE A 51 -13.73 -7.63 -8.90
C ILE A 51 -12.47 -8.12 -9.61
N LYS A 52 -11.86 -9.19 -9.10
CA LYS A 52 -10.58 -9.74 -9.59
C LYS A 52 -10.75 -11.21 -10.00
N GLY A 53 -10.23 -11.57 -11.17
CA GLY A 53 -10.07 -12.98 -11.56
C GLY A 53 -8.91 -13.66 -10.83
N TYR A 54 -8.92 -14.99 -10.74
CA TYR A 54 -7.82 -15.78 -10.13
C TYR A 54 -6.63 -15.98 -11.08
N SER A 55 -6.88 -16.12 -12.38
CA SER A 55 -5.85 -16.37 -13.39
C SER A 55 -5.09 -15.11 -13.82
N GLN A 56 -5.73 -13.95 -13.76
CA GLN A 56 -5.15 -12.69 -14.23
C GLN A 56 -4.18 -12.10 -13.20
N PRO A 57 -3.05 -11.51 -13.64
CA PRO A 57 -2.16 -10.73 -12.77
C PRO A 57 -2.91 -9.64 -12.01
N ALA A 58 -2.39 -9.25 -10.84
CA ALA A 58 -3.03 -8.22 -10.02
C ALA A 58 -3.04 -6.84 -10.73
N ALA A 59 -2.04 -6.57 -11.55
CA ALA A 59 -1.92 -5.34 -12.35
C ALA A 59 -2.87 -5.30 -13.58
N TYR A 60 -3.57 -6.38 -13.91
CA TYR A 60 -4.41 -6.43 -15.11
C TYR A 60 -5.68 -5.55 -15.01
N THR A 61 -6.19 -5.32 -13.79
CA THR A 61 -7.32 -4.39 -13.61
C THR A 61 -6.86 -2.96 -13.90
N ALA A 62 -7.71 -2.16 -14.55
CA ALA A 62 -7.45 -0.78 -14.98
C ALA A 62 -6.51 0.00 -14.02
N PRO A 63 -5.49 0.72 -14.55
CA PRO A 63 -4.56 1.49 -13.73
C PRO A 63 -5.34 2.40 -12.76
N ARG A 64 -4.85 2.53 -11.53
CA ARG A 64 -5.47 3.44 -10.56
C ARG A 64 -5.37 4.85 -11.09
N VAL A 65 -6.40 5.66 -10.87
CA VAL A 65 -6.35 7.09 -11.24
C VAL A 65 -5.22 7.77 -10.48
N SER A 66 -4.96 7.28 -9.26
CA SER A 66 -3.83 7.64 -8.40
C SER A 66 -2.46 7.35 -9.02
N ASP A 67 -2.34 6.32 -9.86
CA ASP A 67 -1.07 5.94 -10.50
C ASP A 67 -0.78 6.81 -11.74
N SER A 68 -1.80 7.48 -12.29
CA SER A 68 -1.72 8.25 -13.54
C SER A 68 -1.14 9.66 -13.38
N ALA A 69 -1.24 10.25 -12.19
CA ALA A 69 -0.81 11.63 -11.94
C ALA A 69 0.72 11.77 -11.83
N VAL A 70 1.42 10.69 -11.48
CA VAL A 70 2.88 10.63 -11.34
C VAL A 70 3.32 9.23 -11.77
N GLN A 71 3.17 8.91 -13.06
CA GLN A 71 3.85 7.75 -13.62
C GLN A 71 5.35 8.09 -13.68
N GLU A 72 6.04 7.91 -12.55
CA GLU A 72 7.48 7.62 -12.58
C GLU A 72 7.63 6.49 -13.61
N PRO A 73 8.44 6.68 -14.67
CA PRO A 73 8.64 5.64 -15.65
C PRO A 73 9.08 4.37 -14.89
N SER A 74 8.55 3.21 -15.27
CA SER A 74 8.81 1.91 -14.63
C SER A 74 10.26 1.46 -14.89
N THR A 75 11.17 2.28 -14.42
CA THR A 75 12.60 2.11 -14.46
C THR A 75 12.98 1.35 -13.20
N ARG A 76 14.09 0.62 -13.28
CA ARG A 76 14.68 -0.08 -12.14
C ARG A 76 15.10 0.85 -10.99
N GLN A 77 14.98 2.17 -11.17
CA GLN A 77 15.32 3.21 -10.21
C GLN A 77 14.10 3.66 -9.38
N SER A 78 12.88 3.24 -9.74
CA SER A 78 11.70 3.53 -8.94
C SER A 78 11.71 2.73 -7.64
N SER A 79 11.41 3.38 -6.51
CA SER A 79 11.26 2.73 -5.21
C SER A 79 10.16 1.66 -5.22
N ALA A 80 9.16 1.79 -6.10
CA ALA A 80 8.05 0.85 -6.24
C ALA A 80 8.32 -0.29 -7.23
N PHE A 81 9.50 -0.33 -7.88
CA PHE A 81 9.81 -1.28 -8.96
C PHE A 81 9.53 -2.74 -8.57
N GLY A 82 10.06 -3.18 -7.42
CA GLY A 82 9.88 -4.57 -6.97
C GLY A 82 8.42 -4.96 -6.72
N VAL A 83 7.62 -4.02 -6.20
CA VAL A 83 6.18 -4.24 -5.98
C VAL A 83 5.44 -4.31 -7.32
N GLN A 84 5.72 -3.38 -8.24
CA GLN A 84 5.12 -3.39 -9.58
C GLN A 84 5.45 -4.68 -10.32
N GLU A 85 6.71 -5.13 -10.28
CA GLU A 85 7.12 -6.38 -10.90
C GLU A 85 6.32 -7.57 -10.35
N GLN A 86 6.13 -7.65 -9.03
CA GLN A 86 5.32 -8.70 -8.41
C GLN A 86 3.84 -8.63 -8.81
N LEU A 87 3.26 -7.43 -8.98
CA LEU A 87 1.86 -7.27 -9.40
C LEU A 87 1.63 -7.66 -10.86
N HIS A 88 2.64 -7.49 -11.72
CA HIS A 88 2.62 -7.91 -13.12
C HIS A 88 2.87 -9.41 -13.32
N ARG A 89 3.54 -10.07 -12.36
CA ARG A 89 3.73 -11.52 -12.39
C ARG A 89 2.39 -12.27 -12.30
N PRO A 90 2.29 -13.47 -12.90
CA PRO A 90 1.09 -14.29 -12.78
C PRO A 90 0.87 -14.70 -11.32
N ARG A 91 -0.40 -14.84 -10.93
CA ARG A 91 -0.76 -15.29 -9.58
C ARG A 91 -0.38 -16.75 -9.39
N GLN A 92 -0.01 -17.11 -8.16
CA GLN A 92 0.38 -18.48 -7.81
C GLN A 92 -0.83 -19.36 -7.48
N ALA A 93 -1.88 -18.79 -6.88
CA ALA A 93 -3.14 -19.47 -6.59
C ALA A 93 -4.15 -19.24 -7.72
N LEU A 94 -4.05 -20.04 -8.78
CA LEU A 94 -4.81 -19.87 -10.03
C LEU A 94 -6.29 -20.31 -9.94
N SER A 95 -6.65 -21.10 -8.93
CA SER A 95 -8.00 -21.64 -8.78
C SER A 95 -8.45 -21.60 -7.32
N PRO A 96 -9.77 -21.53 -7.06
CA PRO A 96 -10.30 -21.61 -5.70
C PRO A 96 -9.95 -22.93 -5.02
N ALA A 97 -9.94 -24.05 -5.76
CA ALA A 97 -9.55 -25.36 -5.24
C ALA A 97 -8.10 -25.38 -4.74
N ARG A 98 -7.16 -24.84 -5.53
CA ARG A 98 -5.75 -24.74 -5.12
C ARG A 98 -5.58 -23.84 -3.90
N LEU A 99 -6.34 -22.76 -3.83
CA LEU A 99 -6.33 -21.86 -2.68
C LEU A 99 -6.83 -22.60 -1.43
N GLN A 100 -7.90 -23.38 -1.55
CA GLN A 100 -8.45 -24.17 -0.45
C GLN A 100 -7.48 -25.26 0.02
N GLU A 101 -6.77 -25.91 -0.90
CA GLU A 101 -5.71 -26.86 -0.57
C GLU A 101 -4.55 -26.20 0.21
N LEU A 102 -4.08 -25.03 -0.23
CA LEU A 102 -3.04 -24.29 0.49
C LEU A 102 -3.53 -23.83 1.87
N ARG A 103 -4.81 -23.47 1.99
CA ARG A 103 -5.43 -23.11 3.27
C ARG A 103 -5.58 -24.30 4.21
N SER A 104 -5.87 -25.50 3.71
CA SER A 104 -5.97 -26.69 4.56
C SER A 104 -4.61 -27.15 5.08
N GLN A 105 -3.53 -26.85 4.35
CA GLN A 105 -2.15 -27.09 4.79
C GLN A 105 -1.66 -26.07 5.83
N LEU A 106 -2.31 -24.90 5.94
CA LEU A 106 -1.94 -23.85 6.88
C LEU A 106 -2.19 -24.31 8.31
N GLN A 107 -1.14 -24.35 9.12
CA GLN A 107 -1.20 -24.68 10.54
C GLN A 107 -1.04 -23.41 11.37
N PHE A 108 -1.98 -23.15 12.26
CA PHE A 108 -1.83 -22.13 13.30
C PHE A 108 -1.12 -22.78 14.48
N THR A 109 -0.15 -22.10 15.11
CA THR A 109 0.58 -22.66 16.27
C THR A 109 0.13 -22.04 17.59
N ALA A 110 -0.51 -20.87 17.54
CA ALA A 110 -0.92 -20.10 18.71
C ALA A 110 -2.45 -19.89 18.79
N ALA A 111 -3.23 -20.71 18.06
CA ALA A 111 -4.69 -20.61 18.14
C ALA A 111 -5.19 -21.13 19.48
N ALA A 112 -6.12 -20.41 20.11
CA ALA A 112 -6.76 -20.87 21.33
C ALA A 112 -7.67 -22.07 21.03
N GLY A 113 -7.40 -23.21 21.69
CA GLY A 113 -8.20 -24.43 21.58
C GLY A 113 -7.37 -25.68 21.23
N PRO A 114 -7.97 -26.88 21.30
CA PRO A 114 -7.29 -28.11 20.96
C PRO A 114 -6.98 -28.13 19.46
N MET A 115 -5.70 -28.33 19.12
CA MET A 115 -5.27 -28.41 17.73
C MET A 115 -5.32 -29.86 17.25
N LEU A 116 -6.01 -30.11 16.13
CA LEU A 116 -5.97 -31.41 15.48
C LEU A 116 -4.59 -31.57 14.84
N ARG A 117 -3.79 -32.45 15.44
CA ARG A 117 -2.42 -32.65 15.00
C ARG A 117 -2.39 -33.52 13.75
N ASN A 118 -1.72 -33.01 12.72
CA ASN A 118 -1.43 -33.83 11.54
C ASN A 118 -0.48 -34.96 11.94
N SER A 119 -0.85 -36.19 11.59
CA SER A 119 -0.12 -37.43 11.90
C SER A 119 1.33 -37.47 11.36
N ALA A 120 1.67 -36.56 10.44
CA ALA A 120 2.99 -36.44 9.84
C ALA A 120 3.98 -35.56 10.62
N ALA A 121 3.55 -34.84 11.67
CA ALA A 121 4.45 -33.98 12.45
C ALA A 121 5.25 -34.80 13.49
N PRO A 122 6.59 -34.85 13.42
CA PRO A 122 7.40 -35.60 14.38
C PRO A 122 7.47 -34.89 15.75
N GLY A 123 7.17 -35.62 16.83
CA GLY A 123 7.41 -35.18 18.22
C GLY A 123 6.34 -34.24 18.83
N PRO A 124 6.15 -34.23 20.17
CA PRO A 124 5.12 -33.43 20.85
C PRO A 124 5.18 -31.95 20.46
N ALA A 125 4.06 -31.21 20.59
CA ALA A 125 4.11 -29.78 20.37
C ALA A 125 5.00 -29.13 21.45
N PHE A 126 5.72 -28.06 21.09
CA PHE A 126 6.62 -27.37 22.02
C PHE A 126 5.91 -26.92 23.32
N SER A 127 4.66 -26.46 23.20
CA SER A 127 3.81 -26.10 24.35
C SER A 127 3.49 -27.29 25.26
N ASP A 128 3.39 -28.49 24.71
CA ASP A 128 3.08 -29.70 25.48
C ASP A 128 4.31 -30.17 26.27
N GLU A 129 5.50 -29.98 25.69
CA GLU A 129 6.77 -30.41 26.30
C GLU A 129 7.32 -29.37 27.30
N TYR A 130 7.24 -28.08 26.98
CA TYR A 130 7.88 -27.00 27.74
C TYR A 130 6.88 -26.06 28.43
N GLY A 131 5.58 -26.25 28.19
CA GLY A 131 4.52 -25.38 28.70
C GLY A 131 4.45 -24.02 28.00
N ASN A 132 3.41 -23.26 28.33
CA ASN A 132 3.15 -21.96 27.68
C ASN A 132 4.01 -20.80 28.20
N ARG A 133 4.63 -20.92 29.39
CA ARG A 133 5.44 -19.85 29.99
C ARG A 133 6.89 -19.86 29.53
N LEU A 134 7.42 -21.04 29.20
CA LEU A 134 8.81 -21.18 28.79
C LEU A 134 8.96 -20.85 27.31
N ARG A 135 10.03 -20.14 26.98
CA ARG A 135 10.42 -19.84 25.60
C ARG A 135 11.87 -20.25 25.38
N PRO A 136 12.26 -20.59 24.15
CA PRO A 136 13.65 -20.80 23.80
C PRO A 136 14.49 -19.57 24.15
N ARG A 137 15.76 -19.79 24.51
CA ARG A 137 16.74 -18.70 24.65
C ARG A 137 17.20 -18.28 23.26
N TYR A 138 16.43 -17.39 22.62
CA TYR A 138 16.79 -16.82 21.33
C TYR A 138 18.07 -15.98 21.44
N PRO A 139 18.90 -15.92 20.39
CA PRO A 139 20.09 -15.08 20.39
C PRO A 139 19.69 -13.60 20.42
N GLU A 140 20.00 -12.90 21.51
CA GLU A 140 19.75 -11.47 21.66
C GLU A 140 20.94 -10.69 21.10
N SER A 141 20.75 -10.09 19.92
CA SER A 141 21.78 -9.32 19.23
C SER A 141 21.17 -8.14 18.49
N TRP A 142 22.01 -7.22 18.00
CA TRP A 142 21.53 -6.12 17.17
C TRP A 142 20.75 -6.60 15.94
N ASP A 143 21.20 -7.70 15.33
CA ASP A 143 20.60 -8.26 14.12
C ASP A 143 19.38 -9.15 14.41
N SER A 144 19.24 -9.65 15.64
CA SER A 144 18.14 -10.54 16.05
C SER A 144 17.59 -10.13 17.41
N VAL A 145 16.44 -9.46 17.38
CA VAL A 145 15.72 -9.02 18.59
C VAL A 145 14.51 -9.93 18.79
N PRO A 146 14.54 -10.87 19.76
CA PRO A 146 13.41 -11.74 20.04
C PRO A 146 12.30 -11.01 20.83
N PRO A 147 11.07 -11.54 20.82
CA PRO A 147 10.01 -11.00 21.66
C PRO A 147 10.34 -11.22 23.15
N HIS A 148 10.34 -10.13 23.93
CA HIS A 148 10.59 -10.15 25.38
C HIS A 148 9.28 -10.18 26.20
N GLN A 149 9.39 -10.60 27.46
CA GLN A 149 8.29 -10.59 28.45
C GLN A 149 7.00 -11.29 27.97
N PRO A 150 7.01 -12.63 27.75
CA PRO A 150 5.85 -13.36 27.24
C PRO A 150 4.59 -13.24 28.12
N SER A 151 4.76 -12.95 29.42
CA SER A 151 3.64 -12.72 30.34
C SER A 151 2.87 -11.41 30.08
N ARG A 152 3.43 -10.45 29.35
CA ARG A 152 2.73 -9.20 28.98
C ARG A 152 1.91 -9.34 27.70
N THR A 153 2.19 -10.35 26.90
CA THR A 153 1.46 -10.61 25.65
C THR A 153 0.21 -11.46 25.86
N GLU A 154 0.09 -12.11 27.02
CA GLU A 154 -1.11 -12.82 27.45
C GLU A 154 -2.03 -11.82 28.17
N GLY A 155 -3.15 -11.46 27.53
CA GLY A 155 -4.17 -10.53 28.04
C GLY A 155 -5.51 -11.21 28.25
#